data_AF-A0A0A2EGW1-F1
#
_entry.id   AF-A0A0A2EGW1-F1
#
_cell.length_a   1.000
_cell.length_b   1.000
_cell.length_c   1.000
_cell.angle_alpha   90.00
_cell.angle_beta   90.00
_cell.angle_gamma   90.00
#
_symmetry.space_group_name_H-M   'P 1'
#
loop_
_entity.id
_entity.type
_entity.pdbx_description
1 polymer ?
#
loop_
_entity_poly.entity_id
_entity_poly.type
_entity_poly.pdbx_seq_one_letter_code
_entity_poly.pdbx_strand_id
1 'polypeptide(L)'
;MMHLPQVKSATIAPEKYDIHQNYKHIAPYVKEADLSIANLETTFGGKPYRGYPQFSSPDTLAHALKDAGFDVLTTANNHCVDRGKHGLLRTLDILDKVGLKHAGTYRDSIERAQEHPLQLKINGLNLAVLSYTYGTNGIPVPTPTVVNLIDTLMTQEVKRIKDTETQDFIIVCIHWGNEYERKESRYQKALAKQLFEAGADLIIGSHPHVVQSAYHYTDTTTQREALVVYSLGNYISNQTKDPATRGGLSVTCTLQKMPNGDKSITDVKYLHSWVSKTDNQSKRTYRIIPISYSDRDTGLIHPTEHELFRRYVEYSKTITLSDSIYPF
;
A
#
# COMPACT_ATOMS: atom_id res chain seq x y z
N MET A 1 -5.93 6.11 -0.71
CA MET A 1 -7.07 6.66 -1.48
C MET A 1 -7.44 8.06 -0.98
N MET A 2 -7.75 9.03 -1.85
CA MET A 2 -8.09 10.41 -1.44
C MET A 2 -9.52 10.78 -1.84
N HIS A 3 -10.42 10.77 -0.87
CA HIS A 3 -11.83 11.13 -1.08
C HIS A 3 -12.02 12.65 -1.11
N LEU A 4 -13.10 13.10 -1.76
CA LEU A 4 -13.37 14.53 -1.94
C LEU A 4 -13.41 15.34 -0.64
N PRO A 5 -13.97 14.84 0.49
CA PRO A 5 -13.88 15.55 1.76
C PRO A 5 -12.45 15.82 2.26
N GLN A 6 -11.49 14.92 1.95
CA GLN A 6 -10.08 15.07 2.30
C GLN A 6 -9.41 16.15 1.42
N VAL A 7 -9.74 16.17 0.14
CA VAL A 7 -9.30 17.23 -0.78
C VAL A 7 -9.84 18.60 -0.33
N LYS A 8 -11.13 18.66 0.03
CA LYS A 8 -11.75 19.90 0.56
C LYS A 8 -11.07 20.38 1.84
N SER A 9 -10.81 19.47 2.80
CA SER A 9 -10.12 19.84 4.05
C SER A 9 -8.70 20.38 3.83
N ALA A 10 -8.02 19.94 2.76
CA ALA A 10 -6.67 20.36 2.43
C ALA A 10 -6.61 21.75 1.79
N THR A 11 -7.75 22.36 1.43
CA THR A 11 -7.75 23.68 0.77
C THR A 11 -7.27 24.76 1.74
N ILE A 12 -6.27 25.55 1.31
CA ILE A 12 -5.71 26.67 2.07
C ILE A 12 -5.99 28.03 1.41
N ALA A 13 -6.20 28.06 0.10
CA ALA A 13 -6.68 29.21 -0.68
C ALA A 13 -7.34 28.67 -1.96
N PRO A 14 -8.04 29.50 -2.78
CA PRO A 14 -8.58 29.05 -4.06
C PRO A 14 -7.51 28.33 -4.87
N GLU A 15 -7.81 27.09 -5.26
CA GLU A 15 -6.93 26.23 -6.05
C GLU A 15 -5.56 25.88 -5.42
N LYS A 16 -5.37 26.13 -4.11
CA LYS A 16 -4.17 25.78 -3.34
C LYS A 16 -4.50 24.79 -2.23
N TYR A 17 -3.72 23.71 -2.15
CA TYR A 17 -3.94 22.59 -1.24
C TYR A 17 -2.69 22.28 -0.42
N ASP A 18 -2.85 21.95 0.85
CA ASP A 18 -1.80 21.42 1.72
C ASP A 18 -2.29 20.13 2.38
N ILE A 19 -1.59 19.03 2.09
CA ILE A 19 -1.95 17.67 2.48
C ILE A 19 -0.96 17.11 3.55
N HIS A 20 0.14 17.81 3.85
CA HIS A 20 1.21 17.30 4.73
C HIS A 20 0.72 16.95 6.12
N GLN A 21 -0.23 17.71 6.65
CA GLN A 21 -0.80 17.47 7.98
C GLN A 21 -1.44 16.07 8.12
N ASN A 22 -1.88 15.48 7.00
CA ASN A 22 -2.45 14.14 7.03
C ASN A 22 -1.44 13.08 7.47
N TYR A 23 -0.15 13.28 7.14
CA TYR A 23 0.92 12.30 7.34
C TYR A 23 1.85 12.65 8.50
N LYS A 24 1.69 13.82 9.13
CA LYS A 24 2.60 14.35 10.16
C LYS A 24 2.96 13.34 11.26
N HIS A 25 1.99 12.59 11.76
CA HIS A 25 2.20 11.68 12.90
C HIS A 25 2.71 10.30 12.50
N ILE A 26 2.63 9.95 11.21
CA ILE A 26 3.12 8.66 10.71
C ILE A 26 4.48 8.79 10.02
N ALA A 27 4.82 9.99 9.52
CA ALA A 27 6.08 10.28 8.85
C ALA A 27 7.33 9.86 9.63
N PRO A 28 7.43 10.01 10.98
CA PRO A 28 8.60 9.51 11.72
C PRO A 28 8.82 8.01 11.52
N TYR A 29 7.75 7.21 11.59
CA TYR A 29 7.81 5.75 11.41
C TYR A 29 8.16 5.35 9.97
N VAL A 30 7.66 6.11 8.99
CA VAL A 30 7.99 5.86 7.57
C VAL A 30 9.47 6.16 7.30
N LYS A 31 10.00 7.26 7.85
CA LYS A 31 11.39 7.70 7.66
C LYS A 31 12.43 6.84 8.38
N GLU A 32 12.02 5.99 9.31
CA GLU A 32 12.91 5.03 9.97
C GLU A 32 13.31 3.88 9.03
N ALA A 33 12.52 3.60 7.98
CA ALA A 33 12.82 2.52 7.05
C ALA A 33 13.84 2.95 5.99
N ASP A 34 14.76 2.03 5.64
CA ASP A 34 15.68 2.21 4.50
C ASP A 34 14.95 2.21 3.14
N LEU A 35 13.77 1.57 3.10
CA LEU A 35 12.88 1.51 1.95
C LEU A 35 11.43 1.46 2.43
N SER A 36 10.60 2.35 1.90
CA SER A 36 9.16 2.41 2.20
C SER A 36 8.31 2.31 0.93
N ILE A 37 7.29 1.44 0.99
CA ILE A 37 6.40 1.13 -0.15
C ILE A 37 4.95 1.36 0.27
N ALA A 38 4.16 2.03 -0.58
CA ALA A 38 2.73 2.22 -0.34
C ALA A 38 1.90 2.08 -1.63
N ASN A 39 0.62 1.70 -1.49
CA ASN A 39 -0.31 1.64 -2.63
C ASN A 39 -0.98 3.01 -2.88
N LEU A 40 -0.77 3.56 -4.07
CA LEU A 40 -1.40 4.80 -4.53
C LEU A 40 -2.73 4.48 -5.23
N GLU A 41 -3.78 4.30 -4.44
CA GLU A 41 -5.13 4.02 -4.92
C GLU A 41 -5.89 5.32 -5.24
N THR A 42 -5.32 6.11 -6.15
CA THR A 42 -5.90 7.32 -6.74
C THR A 42 -5.08 7.71 -7.97
N THR A 43 -5.56 8.65 -8.77
CA THR A 43 -4.81 9.20 -9.91
C THR A 43 -4.49 10.67 -9.70
N PHE A 44 -3.44 11.16 -10.35
CA PHE A 44 -3.19 12.60 -10.54
C PHE A 44 -3.76 13.04 -11.89
N GLY A 45 -5.05 12.80 -12.13
CA GLY A 45 -5.69 13.09 -13.42
C GLY A 45 -5.99 14.57 -13.71
N GLY A 46 -5.57 15.48 -12.83
CA GLY A 46 -5.83 16.91 -12.94
C GLY A 46 -7.25 17.33 -12.52
N LYS A 47 -7.55 18.62 -12.69
CA LYS A 47 -8.85 19.19 -12.31
C LYS A 47 -9.98 18.78 -13.28
N PRO A 48 -11.25 18.77 -12.84
CA PRO A 48 -11.65 18.93 -11.45
C PRO A 48 -11.25 17.71 -10.60
N TYR A 49 -10.76 17.96 -9.38
CA TYR A 49 -10.47 16.87 -8.45
C TYR A 49 -11.76 16.17 -8.04
N ARG A 50 -11.69 14.84 -7.96
CA ARG A 50 -12.85 13.97 -7.70
C ARG A 50 -12.48 12.92 -6.66
N GLY A 51 -13.47 12.59 -5.82
CA GLY A 51 -13.41 11.39 -4.99
C GLY A 51 -14.14 10.23 -5.67
N TYR A 52 -14.52 9.24 -4.88
CA TYR A 52 -15.35 8.11 -5.31
C TYR A 52 -16.53 8.54 -6.20
N PRO A 53 -16.85 7.81 -7.29
CA PRO A 53 -16.29 6.51 -7.69
C PRO A 53 -15.03 6.56 -8.56
N GLN A 54 -14.68 7.73 -9.11
CA GLN A 54 -13.52 7.89 -10.00
C GLN A 54 -12.64 9.02 -9.51
N PHE A 55 -11.49 8.66 -8.97
CA PHE A 55 -10.62 9.55 -8.23
C PHE A 55 -9.71 10.39 -9.12
N SER A 56 -9.52 11.65 -8.72
CA SER A 56 -8.47 12.53 -9.23
C SER A 56 -8.01 13.44 -8.09
N SER A 57 -6.77 13.26 -7.64
CA SER A 57 -6.19 13.94 -6.49
C SER A 57 -5.34 15.15 -6.88
N PRO A 58 -5.21 16.16 -5.99
CA PRO A 58 -4.21 17.21 -6.14
C PRO A 58 -2.78 16.66 -6.17
N ASP A 59 -1.93 17.23 -7.03
CA ASP A 59 -0.52 16.85 -7.17
C ASP A 59 0.26 17.04 -5.85
N THR A 60 -0.19 17.95 -4.99
CA THR A 60 0.39 18.18 -3.66
C THR A 60 0.35 16.94 -2.76
N LEU A 61 -0.49 15.94 -3.08
CA LEU A 61 -0.44 14.64 -2.43
C LEU A 61 0.87 13.90 -2.71
N ALA A 62 1.39 13.94 -3.94
CA ALA A 62 2.67 13.30 -4.28
C ALA A 62 3.81 13.91 -3.47
N HIS A 63 3.85 15.25 -3.38
CA HIS A 63 4.81 15.96 -2.52
C HIS A 63 4.67 15.57 -1.05
N ALA A 64 3.44 15.56 -0.51
CA ALA A 64 3.20 15.17 0.87
C ALA A 64 3.63 13.71 1.17
N LEU A 65 3.45 12.79 0.22
CA LEU A 65 3.92 11.41 0.34
C LEU A 65 5.46 11.34 0.35
N LYS A 66 6.11 12.05 -0.58
CA LYS A 66 7.58 12.11 -0.62
C LYS A 66 8.16 12.70 0.66
N ASP A 67 7.62 13.82 1.13
CA ASP A 67 8.06 14.50 2.35
C ASP A 67 7.77 13.69 3.63
N ALA A 68 6.74 12.83 3.59
CA ALA A 68 6.46 11.87 4.65
C ALA A 68 7.48 10.72 4.71
N GLY A 69 8.31 10.54 3.68
CA GLY A 69 9.36 9.53 3.63
C GLY A 69 9.09 8.38 2.68
N PHE A 70 8.00 8.39 1.89
CA PHE A 70 7.71 7.31 0.95
C PHE A 70 8.70 7.28 -0.22
N ASP A 71 9.18 6.09 -0.58
CA ASP A 71 10.15 5.89 -1.66
C ASP A 71 9.51 5.35 -2.93
N VAL A 72 8.63 4.35 -2.77
CA VAL A 72 7.99 3.63 -3.86
C VAL A 72 6.48 3.66 -3.70
N LEU A 73 5.77 4.00 -4.77
CA LEU A 73 4.32 3.87 -4.85
C LEU A 73 3.90 2.79 -5.84
N THR A 74 3.11 1.82 -5.40
CA THR A 74 2.49 0.85 -6.30
C THR A 74 1.26 1.46 -6.94
N THR A 75 1.12 1.28 -8.25
CA THR A 75 0.08 1.92 -9.06
C THR A 75 -0.88 0.93 -9.71
N ALA A 76 -0.59 -0.38 -9.69
CA ALA A 76 -1.57 -1.39 -10.11
C ALA A 76 -2.62 -1.55 -9.01
N ASN A 77 -3.78 -0.94 -9.23
CA ASN A 77 -4.99 -1.10 -8.42
C ASN A 77 -6.21 -0.80 -9.29
N ASN A 78 -7.40 -1.07 -8.77
CA ASN A 78 -8.65 -0.90 -9.50
C ASN A 78 -8.98 0.54 -9.92
N HIS A 79 -8.33 1.53 -9.30
CA HIS A 79 -8.52 2.95 -9.59
C HIS A 79 -7.46 3.57 -10.51
N CYS A 80 -6.49 2.79 -10.99
CA CYS A 80 -5.35 3.30 -11.75
C CYS A 80 -5.72 3.91 -13.11
N VAL A 81 -6.92 3.62 -13.63
CA VAL A 81 -7.45 4.13 -14.91
C VAL A 81 -8.72 4.98 -14.74
N ASP A 82 -9.04 5.44 -13.53
CA ASP A 82 -10.25 6.25 -13.25
C ASP A 82 -10.38 7.50 -14.13
N ARG A 83 -9.25 8.01 -14.62
CA ARG A 83 -9.16 9.20 -15.47
C ARG A 83 -8.64 8.87 -16.88
N GLY A 84 -8.81 7.61 -17.29
CA GLY A 84 -8.41 7.08 -18.59
C GLY A 84 -6.91 7.22 -18.85
N LYS A 85 -6.55 7.25 -20.14
CA LYS A 85 -5.15 7.32 -20.60
C LYS A 85 -4.42 8.53 -20.04
N HIS A 86 -5.03 9.71 -20.15
CA HIS A 86 -4.47 10.95 -19.63
C HIS A 86 -4.21 10.86 -18.13
N GLY A 87 -5.15 10.29 -17.37
CA GLY A 87 -5.02 10.06 -15.95
C GLY A 87 -3.84 9.19 -15.55
N LEU A 88 -3.71 8.03 -16.20
CA LEU A 88 -2.63 7.08 -15.94
C LEU A 88 -1.28 7.70 -16.28
N LEU A 89 -1.11 8.22 -17.50
CA LEU A 89 0.15 8.83 -17.95
C LEU A 89 0.57 9.99 -17.05
N ARG A 90 -0.36 10.90 -16.75
CA ARG A 90 -0.09 12.04 -15.88
C ARG A 90 0.25 11.61 -14.45
N THR A 91 -0.34 10.51 -13.96
CA THR A 91 0.02 9.96 -12.65
C THR A 91 1.49 9.57 -12.63
N LEU A 92 1.96 8.84 -13.64
CA LEU A 92 3.37 8.47 -13.77
C LEU A 92 4.28 9.71 -13.88
N ASP A 93 3.91 10.68 -14.73
CA ASP A 93 4.69 11.92 -14.90
C ASP A 93 4.85 12.71 -13.58
N ILE A 94 3.82 12.76 -12.75
CA ILE A 94 3.88 13.44 -11.44
C ILE A 94 4.78 12.68 -10.46
N LEU A 95 4.70 11.34 -10.45
CA LEU A 95 5.55 10.52 -9.58
C LEU A 95 7.03 10.67 -9.96
N ASP A 96 7.33 10.59 -11.26
CA ASP A 96 8.68 10.81 -11.80
C ASP A 96 9.20 12.20 -11.45
N LYS A 97 8.38 13.23 -11.67
CA LYS A 97 8.75 14.62 -11.38
C LYS A 97 9.08 14.86 -9.90
N VAL A 98 8.40 14.17 -8.98
CA VAL A 98 8.62 14.31 -7.52
C VAL A 98 9.72 13.37 -7.03
N GLY A 99 10.19 12.44 -7.85
CA GLY A 99 11.20 11.45 -7.46
C GLY A 99 10.63 10.34 -6.57
N LEU A 100 9.36 10.00 -6.76
CA LEU A 100 8.73 8.80 -6.21
C LEU A 100 8.82 7.69 -7.25
N LYS A 101 9.52 6.61 -6.92
CA LYS A 101 9.58 5.44 -7.80
C LYS A 101 8.21 4.78 -7.84
N HIS A 102 7.90 4.08 -8.93
CA HIS A 102 6.60 3.42 -9.05
C HIS A 102 6.67 2.06 -9.71
N ALA A 103 5.69 1.19 -9.42
CA ALA A 103 5.57 -0.13 -10.01
C ALA A 103 4.11 -0.51 -10.25
N GLY A 104 3.83 -1.16 -11.39
CA GLY A 104 2.53 -1.79 -11.69
C GLY A 104 1.75 -1.21 -12.86
N THR A 105 2.05 0.02 -13.29
CA THR A 105 1.49 0.62 -14.51
C THR A 105 2.57 1.28 -15.34
N TYR A 106 2.41 1.27 -16.66
CA TYR A 106 3.41 1.73 -17.61
C TYR A 106 2.74 2.48 -18.78
N ARG A 107 3.47 3.45 -19.34
CA ARG A 107 3.10 4.27 -20.49
C ARG A 107 2.89 3.43 -21.74
N ASP A 108 3.68 2.38 -21.88
CA ASP A 108 3.54 1.36 -22.93
C ASP A 108 4.24 0.03 -22.55
N SER A 109 4.23 -0.94 -23.47
CA SER A 109 4.89 -2.24 -23.29
C SER A 109 6.42 -2.18 -23.32
N ILE A 110 7.02 -1.15 -23.94
CA ILE A 110 8.47 -0.98 -23.98
C ILE A 110 8.96 -0.55 -22.59
N GLU A 111 8.30 0.47 -22.02
CA GLU A 111 8.59 0.91 -20.65
C GLU A 111 8.37 -0.23 -19.66
N ARG A 112 7.27 -1.00 -19.79
CA ARG A 112 7.08 -2.20 -18.97
C ARG A 112 8.25 -3.16 -19.07
N ALA A 113 8.73 -3.47 -20.27
CA ALA A 113 9.82 -4.42 -20.46
C ALA A 113 11.16 -3.94 -19.86
N GLN A 114 11.36 -2.62 -19.77
CA GLN A 114 12.57 -2.00 -19.22
C GLN A 114 12.51 -1.85 -17.69
N GLU A 115 11.36 -1.44 -17.17
CA GLU A 115 11.18 -1.03 -15.77
C GLU A 115 10.56 -2.12 -14.88
N HIS A 116 10.07 -3.23 -15.45
CA HIS A 116 9.48 -4.35 -14.70
C HIS A 116 10.43 -5.57 -14.59
N PRO A 117 10.69 -6.11 -13.39
CA PRO A 117 10.29 -5.59 -12.08
C PRO A 117 11.03 -4.30 -11.74
N LEU A 118 10.49 -3.50 -10.81
CA LEU A 118 11.22 -2.35 -10.30
C LEU A 118 12.40 -2.86 -9.46
N GLN A 119 13.61 -2.67 -9.96
CA GLN A 119 14.84 -3.11 -9.30
C GLN A 119 15.41 -1.99 -8.42
N LEU A 120 15.73 -2.33 -7.18
CA LEU A 120 16.26 -1.39 -6.18
C LEU A 120 17.52 -1.99 -5.56
N LYS A 121 18.52 -1.14 -5.29
CA LYS A 121 19.69 -1.52 -4.51
C LYS A 121 19.72 -0.71 -3.22
N ILE A 122 19.47 -1.36 -2.09
CA ILE A 122 19.35 -0.74 -0.77
C ILE A 122 20.32 -1.42 0.18
N ASN A 123 21.24 -0.66 0.77
CA ASN A 123 22.23 -1.17 1.73
C ASN A 123 22.98 -2.44 1.26
N GLY A 124 23.27 -2.52 -0.05
CA GLY A 124 23.96 -3.66 -0.66
C GLY A 124 23.06 -4.81 -1.11
N LEU A 125 21.77 -4.83 -0.73
CA LEU A 125 20.79 -5.80 -1.18
C LEU A 125 20.15 -5.38 -2.51
N ASN A 126 20.01 -6.32 -3.44
CA ASN A 126 19.23 -6.16 -4.66
C ASN A 126 17.79 -6.64 -4.41
N LEU A 127 16.82 -5.77 -4.63
CA LEU A 127 15.41 -6.03 -4.37
C LEU A 127 14.62 -5.89 -5.68
N ALA A 128 13.70 -6.81 -5.93
CA ALA A 128 12.70 -6.68 -6.99
C ALA A 128 11.33 -6.38 -6.40
N VAL A 129 10.72 -5.28 -6.81
CA VAL A 129 9.34 -4.92 -6.45
C VAL A 129 8.42 -5.14 -7.64
N LEU A 130 7.41 -5.97 -7.44
CA LEU A 130 6.35 -6.23 -8.40
C LEU A 130 5.03 -5.73 -7.84
N SER A 131 4.16 -5.24 -8.72
CA SER A 131 2.81 -4.85 -8.35
C SER A 131 1.80 -5.35 -9.38
N TYR A 132 0.68 -5.90 -8.88
CA TYR A 132 -0.40 -6.47 -9.68
C TYR A 132 -1.77 -6.15 -9.08
N THR A 133 -2.80 -6.07 -9.93
CA THR A 133 -4.19 -5.86 -9.49
C THR A 133 -5.17 -6.83 -10.12
N TYR A 134 -6.25 -7.16 -9.40
CA TYR A 134 -7.33 -8.02 -9.89
C TYR A 134 -8.07 -7.44 -11.11
N GLY A 135 -8.04 -6.12 -11.31
CA GLY A 135 -8.76 -5.46 -12.39
C GLY A 135 -8.80 -3.94 -12.24
N THR A 136 -9.65 -3.29 -13.03
CA THR A 136 -9.74 -1.82 -13.19
C THR A 136 -11.18 -1.30 -13.07
N ASN A 137 -11.98 -1.88 -12.17
CA ASN A 137 -13.41 -1.54 -12.01
C ASN A 137 -14.24 -1.62 -13.30
N GLY A 138 -13.87 -2.53 -14.21
CA GLY A 138 -14.52 -2.69 -15.51
C GLY A 138 -14.17 -1.60 -16.55
N ILE A 139 -13.28 -0.67 -16.22
CA ILE A 139 -12.78 0.34 -17.17
C ILE A 139 -11.67 -0.30 -18.01
N PRO A 140 -11.79 -0.36 -19.35
CA PRO A 140 -10.74 -0.93 -20.19
C PRO A 140 -9.41 -0.19 -20.04
N VAL A 141 -8.30 -0.94 -19.97
CA VAL A 141 -6.96 -0.37 -19.98
C VAL A 141 -6.70 0.31 -21.33
N PRO A 142 -6.42 1.62 -21.37
CA PRO A 142 -6.33 2.35 -22.62
C PRO A 142 -5.00 2.13 -23.33
N THR A 143 -5.01 1.86 -24.64
CA THR A 143 -3.77 1.65 -25.40
C THR A 143 -2.97 2.95 -25.61
N PRO A 144 -1.62 2.90 -25.61
CA PRO A 144 -0.76 1.71 -25.46
C PRO A 144 -0.41 1.37 -24.00
N THR A 145 -1.02 2.03 -23.01
CA THR A 145 -0.64 1.86 -21.59
C THR A 145 -0.82 0.42 -21.12
N VAL A 146 -0.05 0.03 -20.11
CA VAL A 146 -0.10 -1.31 -19.53
C VAL A 146 -0.39 -1.21 -18.03
N VAL A 147 -1.26 -2.08 -17.55
CA VAL A 147 -1.52 -2.33 -16.13
C VAL A 147 -1.17 -3.79 -15.87
N ASN A 148 -0.36 -4.04 -14.86
CA ASN A 148 -0.06 -5.40 -14.42
C ASN A 148 -1.29 -6.01 -13.75
N LEU A 149 -1.95 -6.94 -14.45
CA LEU A 149 -3.10 -7.66 -13.93
C LEU A 149 -2.66 -8.96 -13.26
N ILE A 150 -3.43 -9.39 -12.25
CA ILE A 150 -3.30 -10.75 -11.71
C ILE A 150 -3.80 -11.72 -12.79
N ASP A 151 -2.87 -12.45 -13.38
CA ASP A 151 -3.15 -13.45 -14.41
C ASP A 151 -2.30 -14.72 -14.19
N THR A 152 -2.35 -15.63 -15.16
CA THR A 152 -1.60 -16.90 -15.11
C THR A 152 -0.11 -16.76 -15.34
N LEU A 153 0.37 -15.60 -15.81
CA LEU A 153 1.78 -15.33 -16.11
C LEU A 153 2.52 -14.72 -14.93
N MET A 154 1.82 -14.03 -14.02
CA MET A 154 2.41 -13.39 -12.84
C MET A 154 3.35 -14.33 -12.05
N THR A 155 2.91 -15.55 -11.73
CA THR A 155 3.75 -16.50 -10.97
C THR A 155 4.96 -16.97 -11.78
N GLN A 156 4.84 -17.05 -13.10
CA GLN A 156 5.97 -17.36 -13.99
C GLN A 156 6.97 -16.20 -14.05
N GLU A 157 6.50 -14.96 -14.00
CA GLU A 157 7.36 -13.77 -13.92
C GLU A 157 8.16 -13.76 -12.61
N VAL A 158 7.51 -14.02 -11.47
CA VAL A 158 8.19 -14.16 -10.17
C VAL A 158 9.24 -15.26 -10.21
N LYS A 159 8.88 -16.44 -10.71
CA LYS A 159 9.80 -17.57 -10.86
C LYS A 159 11.00 -17.24 -11.74
N ARG A 160 10.77 -16.60 -12.89
CA ARG A 160 11.85 -16.18 -13.79
C ARG A 160 12.81 -15.21 -13.09
N ILE A 161 12.31 -14.25 -12.32
CA ILE A 161 13.15 -13.32 -11.55
C ILE A 161 13.98 -14.09 -10.52
N LYS A 162 13.35 -15.01 -9.78
CA LYS A 162 14.01 -15.87 -8.81
C LYS A 162 15.13 -16.70 -9.45
N ASP A 163 14.86 -17.32 -10.59
CA ASP A 163 15.79 -18.17 -11.34
C ASP A 163 16.99 -17.39 -11.92
N THR A 164 16.91 -16.05 -12.04
CA THR A 164 18.09 -15.25 -12.43
C THR A 164 19.14 -15.13 -11.33
N GLU A 165 18.77 -15.40 -10.07
CA GLU A 165 19.61 -15.24 -8.87
C GLU A 165 20.25 -13.85 -8.71
N THR A 166 19.77 -12.83 -9.44
CA THR A 166 20.27 -11.45 -9.36
C THR A 166 19.65 -10.65 -8.21
N GLN A 167 18.49 -11.10 -7.72
CA GLN A 167 17.72 -10.42 -6.68
C GLN A 167 17.84 -11.19 -5.37
N ASP A 168 18.18 -10.47 -4.31
CA ASP A 168 18.23 -11.02 -2.97
C ASP A 168 16.81 -11.24 -2.47
N PHE A 169 15.93 -10.24 -2.57
CA PHE A 169 14.53 -10.38 -2.14
C PHE A 169 13.53 -9.99 -3.23
N ILE A 170 12.44 -10.74 -3.33
CA ILE A 170 11.33 -10.47 -4.24
C ILE A 170 10.10 -10.04 -3.41
N ILE A 171 9.65 -8.81 -3.64
CA ILE A 171 8.52 -8.19 -2.97
C ILE A 171 7.36 -8.08 -3.97
N VAL A 172 6.24 -8.74 -3.69
CA VAL A 172 5.03 -8.72 -4.50
C VAL A 172 3.94 -7.95 -3.77
N CYS A 173 3.61 -6.76 -4.28
CA CYS A 173 2.50 -5.95 -3.80
C CYS A 173 1.24 -6.23 -4.63
N ILE A 174 0.23 -6.85 -4.03
CA ILE A 174 -0.91 -7.40 -4.76
C ILE A 174 -2.23 -6.76 -4.30
N HIS A 175 -3.03 -6.30 -5.25
CA HIS A 175 -4.32 -5.65 -5.00
C HIS A 175 -5.45 -6.63 -5.33
N TRP A 176 -6.04 -7.26 -4.30
CA TRP A 176 -6.83 -8.49 -4.42
C TRP A 176 -7.89 -8.71 -3.31
N GLY A 177 -8.66 -9.79 -3.41
CA GLY A 177 -9.67 -10.12 -2.39
C GLY A 177 -10.97 -9.35 -2.60
N ASN A 178 -11.82 -9.32 -1.58
CA ASN A 178 -13.13 -8.70 -1.64
C ASN A 178 -13.18 -7.49 -0.70
N GLU A 179 -13.78 -6.39 -1.15
CA GLU A 179 -13.97 -5.20 -0.32
C GLU A 179 -14.74 -5.54 0.97
N TYR A 180 -14.26 -4.98 2.08
CA TYR A 180 -14.85 -5.03 3.42
C TYR A 180 -14.88 -6.40 4.10
N GLU A 181 -14.45 -7.46 3.43
CA GLU A 181 -14.28 -8.78 4.04
C GLU A 181 -13.12 -8.77 5.03
N ARG A 182 -13.41 -9.00 6.32
CA ARG A 182 -12.41 -8.92 7.40
C ARG A 182 -11.46 -10.12 7.47
N LYS A 183 -11.76 -11.19 6.73
CA LYS A 183 -10.92 -12.38 6.63
C LYS A 183 -10.52 -12.61 5.19
N GLU A 184 -9.30 -13.07 5.00
CA GLU A 184 -8.77 -13.43 3.70
C GLU A 184 -9.54 -14.61 3.08
N SER A 185 -9.82 -14.50 1.78
CA SER A 185 -10.52 -15.53 1.01
C SER A 185 -9.64 -16.75 0.71
N ARG A 186 -10.28 -17.89 0.36
CA ARG A 186 -9.54 -19.08 -0.13
C ARG A 186 -8.68 -18.78 -1.35
N TYR A 187 -9.16 -17.90 -2.23
CA TYR A 187 -8.42 -17.44 -3.41
C TYR A 187 -7.13 -16.72 -3.02
N GLN A 188 -7.21 -15.75 -2.09
CA GLN A 188 -6.03 -15.04 -1.60
C GLN A 188 -5.02 -16.01 -0.97
N LYS A 189 -5.46 -16.99 -0.16
CA LYS A 189 -4.57 -17.99 0.44
C LYS A 189 -3.87 -18.85 -0.62
N ALA A 190 -4.62 -19.36 -1.59
CA ALA A 190 -4.07 -20.19 -2.66
C ALA A 190 -3.05 -19.40 -3.51
N LEU A 191 -3.37 -18.15 -3.86
CA LEU A 191 -2.48 -17.32 -4.65
C LEU A 191 -1.23 -16.87 -3.88
N ALA A 192 -1.35 -16.59 -2.57
CA ALA A 192 -0.19 -16.35 -1.70
C ALA A 192 0.78 -17.55 -1.71
N LYS A 193 0.23 -18.78 -1.60
CA LYS A 193 1.03 -20.00 -1.66
C LYS A 193 1.73 -20.16 -3.01
N GLN A 194 1.03 -19.92 -4.13
CA GLN A 194 1.62 -19.99 -5.47
C GLN A 194 2.73 -18.95 -5.68
N LEU A 195 2.56 -17.73 -5.17
CA LEU A 195 3.58 -16.68 -5.22
C LEU A 195 4.80 -17.04 -4.36
N PHE A 196 4.56 -17.59 -3.18
CA PHE A 196 5.61 -18.10 -2.31
C PHE A 196 6.41 -19.20 -3.01
N GLU A 197 5.75 -20.22 -3.56
CA GLU A 197 6.39 -21.31 -4.32
C GLU A 197 7.15 -20.81 -5.55
N ALA A 198 6.68 -19.74 -6.19
CA ALA A 198 7.38 -19.10 -7.30
C ALA A 198 8.63 -18.32 -6.87
N GLY A 199 8.80 -18.02 -5.58
CA GLY A 199 9.99 -17.34 -5.05
C GLY A 199 9.75 -15.94 -4.48
N ALA A 200 8.50 -15.50 -4.28
CA ALA A 200 8.20 -14.25 -3.58
C ALA A 200 8.50 -14.37 -2.09
N ASP A 201 9.31 -13.47 -1.54
CA ASP A 201 9.71 -13.47 -0.13
C ASP A 201 8.76 -12.58 0.72
N LEU A 202 8.26 -11.49 0.14
CA LEU A 202 7.25 -10.63 0.78
C LEU A 202 6.03 -10.56 -0.14
N ILE A 203 4.84 -10.88 0.38
CA ILE A 203 3.56 -10.81 -0.34
C ILE A 203 2.64 -9.87 0.41
N ILE A 204 2.46 -8.66 -0.12
CA ILE A 204 1.82 -7.55 0.59
C ILE A 204 0.52 -7.17 -0.11
N GLY A 205 -0.59 -7.52 0.53
CA GLY A 205 -1.94 -7.35 0.03
C GLY A 205 -2.57 -5.99 0.32
N SER A 206 -3.44 -5.54 -0.59
CA SER A 206 -4.34 -4.39 -0.45
C SER A 206 -5.65 -4.66 -1.18
N HIS A 207 -6.60 -3.70 -1.17
CA HIS A 207 -7.97 -3.72 -1.76
C HIS A 207 -9.13 -3.91 -0.76
N PRO A 208 -9.11 -4.85 0.21
CA PRO A 208 -10.28 -5.07 1.08
C PRO A 208 -10.71 -3.87 1.93
N HIS A 209 -9.93 -2.78 1.97
CA HIS A 209 -10.16 -1.58 2.79
C HIS A 209 -10.21 -1.81 4.30
N VAL A 210 -10.00 -3.04 4.75
CA VAL A 210 -9.91 -3.47 6.15
C VAL A 210 -8.61 -4.25 6.33
N VAL A 211 -8.06 -4.24 7.53
CA VAL A 211 -6.84 -5.01 7.84
C VAL A 211 -7.20 -6.49 7.92
N GLN A 212 -6.46 -7.33 7.18
CA GLN A 212 -6.57 -8.79 7.27
C GLN A 212 -5.30 -9.36 7.90
N SER A 213 -5.30 -10.66 8.14
CA SER A 213 -4.23 -11.37 8.84
C SER A 213 -2.87 -11.19 8.18
N ALA A 214 -1.82 -11.26 9.00
CA ALA A 214 -0.43 -11.32 8.56
C ALA A 214 0.27 -12.53 9.20
N TYR A 215 1.03 -13.25 8.39
CA TYR A 215 1.72 -14.47 8.79
C TYR A 215 3.15 -14.47 8.26
N HIS A 216 4.08 -14.85 9.12
CA HIS A 216 5.41 -15.28 8.73
C HIS A 216 5.37 -16.78 8.47
N TYR A 217 5.52 -17.18 7.23
CA TYR A 217 5.53 -18.58 6.84
C TYR A 217 6.95 -19.10 6.61
N THR A 218 7.13 -20.41 6.76
CA THR A 218 8.31 -21.17 6.34
C THR A 218 7.90 -22.41 5.56
N ASP A 219 8.71 -22.77 4.58
CA ASP A 219 8.71 -24.11 4.00
C ASP A 219 9.56 -25.02 4.89
N THR A 220 8.93 -26.04 5.49
CA THR A 220 9.62 -26.95 6.42
C THR A 220 10.68 -27.82 5.75
N THR A 221 10.67 -27.94 4.42
CA THR A 221 11.67 -28.69 3.64
C THR A 221 12.84 -27.82 3.25
N THR A 222 12.58 -26.64 2.70
CA THR A 222 13.63 -25.73 2.19
C THR A 222 14.11 -24.71 3.23
N GLN A 223 13.42 -24.61 4.38
CA GLN A 223 13.60 -23.58 5.41
C GLN A 223 13.42 -22.15 4.88
N ARG A 224 12.86 -22.00 3.68
CA ARG A 224 12.64 -20.69 3.07
C ARG A 224 11.45 -20.01 3.71
N GLU A 225 11.65 -18.75 4.09
CA GLU A 225 10.64 -17.93 4.73
C GLU A 225 9.90 -17.03 3.74
N ALA A 226 8.68 -16.63 4.10
CA ALA A 226 8.01 -15.49 3.51
C ALA A 226 7.08 -14.77 4.48
N LEU A 227 7.02 -13.45 4.35
CA LEU A 227 6.05 -12.62 5.07
C LEU A 227 4.85 -12.35 4.16
N VAL A 228 3.67 -12.79 4.60
CA VAL A 228 2.41 -12.60 3.88
C VAL A 228 1.49 -11.71 4.69
N VAL A 229 1.08 -10.59 4.10
CA VAL A 229 0.08 -9.68 4.67
C VAL A 229 -1.11 -9.68 3.74
N TYR A 230 -2.26 -10.17 4.16
CA TYR A 230 -3.39 -10.34 3.24
C TYR A 230 -4.08 -9.02 2.86
N SER A 231 -4.09 -8.04 3.76
CA SER A 231 -4.55 -6.68 3.50
C SER A 231 -4.02 -5.71 4.54
N LEU A 232 -3.40 -4.62 4.08
CA LEU A 232 -2.98 -3.50 4.92
C LEU A 232 -4.13 -2.57 5.36
N GLY A 233 -5.35 -2.74 4.81
CA GLY A 233 -6.47 -1.84 5.08
C GLY A 233 -6.27 -0.42 4.52
N ASN A 234 -6.91 0.57 5.13
CA ASN A 234 -6.87 1.96 4.66
C ASN A 234 -5.82 2.77 5.41
N TYR A 235 -4.79 3.24 4.70
CA TYR A 235 -3.83 4.16 5.30
C TYR A 235 -4.42 5.57 5.48
N ILE A 236 -5.04 6.10 4.42
CA ILE A 236 -5.82 7.34 4.45
C ILE A 236 -7.13 7.15 3.69
N SER A 237 -8.25 7.54 4.31
CA SER A 237 -9.61 7.29 3.76
C SER A 237 -10.69 8.16 4.42
N ASN A 238 -11.78 8.40 3.70
CA ASN A 238 -13.01 8.95 4.28
C ASN A 238 -14.15 7.92 4.38
N GLN A 239 -13.89 6.64 4.24
CA GLN A 239 -14.89 5.61 4.50
C GLN A 239 -15.31 5.64 5.98
N THR A 240 -16.61 5.49 6.25
CA THR A 240 -17.18 5.64 7.60
C THR A 240 -18.22 4.60 7.97
N LYS A 241 -18.65 3.73 7.05
CA LYS A 241 -19.75 2.80 7.29
C LYS A 241 -19.38 1.70 8.28
N ASP A 242 -18.19 1.13 8.16
CA ASP A 242 -17.66 0.12 9.07
C ASP A 242 -16.44 0.68 9.83
N PRO A 243 -16.38 0.59 11.17
CA PRO A 243 -15.18 0.92 11.94
C PRO A 243 -13.89 0.30 11.37
N ALA A 244 -13.94 -0.93 10.85
CA ALA A 244 -12.79 -1.64 10.28
C ALA A 244 -12.13 -0.89 9.10
N THR A 245 -12.88 -0.02 8.41
CA THR A 245 -12.39 0.76 7.26
C THR A 245 -11.69 2.06 7.63
N ARG A 246 -11.67 2.41 8.93
CA ARG A 246 -11.17 3.70 9.41
C ARG A 246 -9.66 3.77 9.57
N GLY A 247 -8.98 2.64 9.47
CA GLY A 247 -7.55 2.56 9.70
C GLY A 247 -6.90 1.48 8.87
N GLY A 248 -5.60 1.33 9.09
CA GLY A 248 -4.75 0.44 8.34
C GLY A 248 -3.55 -0.01 9.17
N LEU A 249 -2.71 -0.80 8.53
CA LEU A 249 -1.53 -1.41 9.12
C LEU A 249 -0.29 -0.91 8.38
N SER A 250 0.73 -0.46 9.10
CA SER A 250 2.10 -0.42 8.59
C SER A 250 2.83 -1.66 9.08
N VAL A 251 3.54 -2.34 8.18
CA VAL A 251 4.33 -3.53 8.49
C VAL A 251 5.78 -3.21 8.19
N THR A 252 6.66 -3.41 9.17
CA THR A 252 8.11 -3.23 9.01
C THR A 252 8.80 -4.55 9.29
N CYS A 253 9.88 -4.83 8.58
CA CYS A 253 10.74 -5.99 8.82
C CYS A 253 12.17 -5.69 8.38
N THR A 254 13.13 -6.39 8.97
CA THR A 254 14.54 -6.36 8.56
C THR A 254 14.80 -7.49 7.58
N LEU A 255 15.36 -7.15 6.41
CA LEU A 255 15.82 -8.12 5.42
C LEU A 255 17.34 -8.29 5.54
N GLN A 256 17.81 -9.52 5.66
CA GLN A 256 19.24 -9.80 5.80
C GLN A 256 19.68 -10.90 4.84
N LYS A 257 20.88 -10.72 4.27
CA LYS A 257 21.59 -11.74 3.52
C LYS A 257 22.90 -12.05 4.22
N MET A 258 23.04 -13.28 4.68
CA MET A 258 24.21 -13.79 5.38
C MET A 258 25.36 -14.05 4.38
N PRO A 259 26.64 -14.08 4.83
CA PRO A 259 27.79 -14.30 3.94
C PRO A 259 27.75 -15.64 3.18
N ASN A 260 27.07 -16.64 3.71
CA ASN A 260 26.87 -17.94 3.05
C ASN A 260 25.75 -17.92 1.98
N GLY A 261 25.09 -16.77 1.78
CA GLY A 261 24.00 -16.58 0.83
C GLY A 261 22.60 -16.78 1.43
N ASP A 262 22.49 -17.25 2.67
CA ASP A 262 21.20 -17.45 3.33
C ASP A 262 20.48 -16.12 3.55
N LYS A 263 19.16 -16.16 3.47
CA LYS A 263 18.30 -14.99 3.61
C LYS A 263 17.36 -15.17 4.79
N SER A 264 17.13 -14.10 5.54
CA SER A 264 16.15 -14.10 6.63
C SER A 264 15.28 -12.86 6.62
N ILE A 265 14.06 -13.01 7.14
CA ILE A 265 13.15 -11.92 7.43
C ILE A 265 12.98 -11.87 8.94
N THR A 266 13.38 -10.76 9.56
CA THR A 266 13.43 -10.62 11.02
C THR A 266 12.79 -9.32 11.47
N ASP A 267 12.66 -9.13 12.79
CA ASP A 267 12.10 -7.90 13.40
C ASP A 267 10.79 -7.44 12.78
N VAL A 268 9.90 -8.38 12.46
CA VAL A 268 8.57 -8.05 11.94
C VAL A 268 7.81 -7.28 13.04
N LYS A 269 7.31 -6.10 12.68
CA LYS A 269 6.53 -5.24 13.59
C LYS A 269 5.31 -4.71 12.87
N TYR A 270 4.27 -4.48 13.67
CA TYR A 270 2.96 -4.09 13.21
C TYR A 270 2.52 -2.80 13.88
N LEU A 271 2.30 -1.76 13.09
CA LEU A 271 1.80 -0.47 13.57
C LEU A 271 0.40 -0.23 13.03
N HIS A 272 -0.59 -0.45 13.88
CA HIS A 272 -1.95 -0.04 13.58
C HIS A 272 -2.08 1.47 13.58
N SER A 273 -2.79 1.98 12.59
CA SER A 273 -3.06 3.40 12.40
C SER A 273 -4.55 3.64 12.24
N TRP A 274 -4.97 4.84 12.62
CA TRP A 274 -6.34 5.31 12.54
C TRP A 274 -6.39 6.65 11.81
N VAL A 275 -7.36 6.82 10.92
CA VAL A 275 -7.63 8.11 10.28
C VAL A 275 -8.56 8.92 11.19
N SER A 276 -7.95 9.77 12.02
CA SER A 276 -8.68 10.72 12.84
C SER A 276 -9.24 11.85 11.99
N LYS A 277 -10.47 12.23 12.30
CA LYS A 277 -11.22 13.30 11.67
C LYS A 277 -11.72 14.24 12.75
N THR A 278 -11.32 15.50 12.68
CA THR A 278 -11.94 16.55 13.49
C THR A 278 -12.95 17.26 12.62
N ASP A 279 -14.15 17.48 13.15
CA ASP A 279 -15.16 18.34 12.54
C ASP A 279 -15.47 19.47 13.53
N ASN A 280 -14.52 20.39 13.67
CA ASN A 280 -14.77 21.60 14.44
C ASN A 280 -15.50 22.57 13.50
N GLN A 281 -16.50 23.28 14.04
CA GLN A 281 -17.46 24.17 13.34
C GLN A 281 -16.84 25.12 12.27
N SER A 282 -15.53 25.32 12.25
CA SER A 282 -14.80 26.14 11.25
C SER A 282 -13.98 25.37 10.19
N LYS A 283 -13.54 24.11 10.41
CA LYS A 283 -12.77 23.33 9.41
C LYS A 283 -12.65 21.84 9.76
N ARG A 284 -12.93 20.97 8.78
CA ARG A 284 -12.66 19.53 8.86
C ARG A 284 -11.18 19.23 8.65
N THR A 285 -10.58 18.31 9.42
CA THR A 285 -9.20 17.84 9.19
C THR A 285 -9.11 16.32 9.19
N TYR A 286 -8.04 15.77 8.60
CA TYR A 286 -7.74 14.35 8.57
C TYR A 286 -6.29 14.14 9.02
N ARG A 287 -6.05 13.14 9.87
CA ARG A 287 -4.70 12.79 10.33
C ARG A 287 -4.61 11.28 10.48
N ILE A 288 -3.55 10.68 9.93
CA ILE A 288 -3.18 9.31 10.21
C ILE A 288 -2.42 9.32 11.54
N ILE A 289 -2.92 8.63 12.55
CA ILE A 289 -2.28 8.53 13.86
C ILE A 289 -2.08 7.07 14.23
N PRO A 290 -0.95 6.69 14.86
CA PRO A 290 -0.83 5.40 15.53
C PRO A 290 -1.96 5.20 16.55
N ILE A 291 -2.53 4.00 16.64
CA ILE A 291 -3.54 3.74 17.68
C ILE A 291 -2.95 3.77 19.09
N SER A 292 -1.63 3.62 19.24
CA SER A 292 -0.92 3.78 20.52
C SER A 292 -0.97 5.19 21.07
N TYR A 293 -1.29 6.20 20.26
CA TYR A 293 -1.46 7.60 20.73
C TYR A 293 -2.76 7.81 21.52
N SER A 294 -3.52 6.74 21.77
CA SER A 294 -4.80 6.77 22.48
C SER A 294 -4.70 6.61 23.99
N ASP A 295 -3.51 6.37 24.53
CA ASP A 295 -3.29 6.39 25.97
C ASP A 295 -3.18 7.84 26.47
N ARG A 296 -4.35 8.47 26.67
CA ARG A 296 -4.62 9.74 27.40
C ARG A 296 -3.95 11.01 26.81
N ASP A 297 -4.78 12.04 26.59
CA ASP A 297 -4.38 13.47 26.48
C ASP A 297 -3.63 14.01 25.24
N THR A 298 -3.57 13.32 24.10
CA THR A 298 -2.96 13.95 22.90
C THR A 298 -3.83 15.04 22.24
N GLY A 299 -5.14 15.09 22.54
CA GLY A 299 -6.10 15.98 21.87
C GLY A 299 -6.30 15.69 20.37
N LEU A 300 -5.71 14.60 19.86
CA LEU A 300 -5.72 14.26 18.44
C LEU A 300 -7.00 13.56 17.99
N ILE A 301 -7.70 12.88 18.90
CA ILE A 301 -8.96 12.18 18.62
C ILE A 301 -10.11 13.03 19.17
N HIS A 302 -10.93 13.56 18.26
CA HIS A 302 -12.09 14.37 18.64
C HIS A 302 -13.08 13.54 19.48
N PRO A 303 -13.74 14.11 20.51
CA PRO A 303 -14.68 13.38 21.37
C PRO A 303 -15.78 12.62 20.62
N THR A 304 -16.27 13.17 19.51
CA THR A 304 -17.29 12.51 18.67
C THR A 304 -16.79 11.25 17.96
N GLU A 305 -15.47 11.03 17.89
CA GLU A 305 -14.87 9.84 17.30
C GLU A 305 -14.47 8.78 18.34
N HIS A 306 -14.54 9.06 19.64
CA HIS A 306 -14.04 8.16 20.70
C HIS A 306 -14.67 6.77 20.66
N GLU A 307 -15.99 6.69 20.45
CA GLU A 307 -16.69 5.40 20.35
C GLU A 307 -16.19 4.58 19.15
N LEU A 308 -16.11 5.22 17.98
CA LEU A 308 -15.70 4.54 16.76
C LEU A 308 -14.22 4.13 16.81
N PHE A 309 -13.38 4.97 17.40
CA PHE A 309 -11.98 4.68 17.65
C PHE A 309 -11.82 3.45 18.55
N ARG A 310 -12.54 3.41 19.69
CA ARG A 310 -12.51 2.25 20.60
C ARG A 310 -12.93 0.97 19.88
N ARG A 311 -13.99 1.03 19.07
CA ARG A 311 -14.45 -0.13 18.28
C ARG A 311 -13.40 -0.60 17.26
N TYR A 312 -12.63 0.32 16.66
CA TYR A 312 -11.52 -0.06 15.79
C TYR A 312 -10.36 -0.68 16.55
N VAL A 313 -10.01 -0.15 17.73
CA VAL A 313 -8.97 -0.75 18.60
C VAL A 313 -9.36 -2.17 19.03
N GLU A 314 -10.63 -2.40 19.40
CA GLU A 314 -11.10 -3.75 19.70
C GLU A 314 -11.07 -4.65 18.48
N TYR A 315 -11.48 -4.14 17.31
CA TYR A 315 -11.36 -4.90 16.06
C TYR A 315 -9.90 -5.26 15.74
N SER A 316 -8.93 -4.34 15.88
CA SER A 316 -7.53 -4.62 15.58
C SER A 316 -6.96 -5.75 16.43
N LYS A 317 -7.42 -5.90 17.68
CA LYS A 317 -7.01 -7.00 18.58
C LYS A 317 -7.52 -8.38 18.12
N THR A 318 -8.53 -8.43 17.25
CA THR A 318 -9.08 -9.69 16.72
C THR A 318 -8.31 -10.21 15.50
N ILE A 319 -7.42 -9.40 14.95
CA ILE A 319 -6.68 -9.73 13.73
C ILE A 319 -5.46 -10.57 14.11
N THR A 320 -5.26 -11.67 13.40
CA THR A 320 -4.06 -12.48 13.58
C THR A 320 -2.87 -11.79 12.91
N LEU A 321 -1.98 -11.25 13.74
CA LEU A 321 -0.70 -10.69 13.34
C LEU A 321 0.36 -11.48 14.09
N SER A 322 1.08 -12.35 13.40
CA SER A 322 1.96 -13.30 14.06
C SER A 322 3.41 -13.15 13.63
N ASP A 323 4.25 -13.00 14.65
CA ASP A 323 5.71 -13.13 14.56
C ASP A 323 6.15 -14.60 14.65
N SER A 324 5.24 -15.52 15.03
CA SER A 324 5.49 -16.96 14.95
C SER A 324 5.56 -17.43 13.50
N ILE A 325 6.50 -18.34 13.24
CA ILE A 325 6.67 -18.99 11.95
C ILE A 325 5.65 -20.12 11.78
N TYR A 326 4.89 -20.09 10.69
CA TYR A 326 3.92 -21.13 10.32
C TYR A 326 4.40 -21.97 9.13
N PRO A 327 4.07 -23.26 9.07
CA PRO A 327 4.24 -24.01 7.83
C PRO A 327 3.29 -23.46 6.75
N PHE A 328 3.80 -23.34 5.52
CA PHE A 328 3.00 -23.06 4.33
C PHE A 328 2.24 -24.31 3.82
#